data_AF-A0A2V5VR70-F1
#
_entry.id   AF-A0A2V5VR70-F1
#
_cell.length_a   1.000
_cell.length_b   1.000
_cell.length_c   1.000
_cell.angle_alpha   90.00
_cell.angle_beta   90.00
_cell.angle_gamma   90.00
#
_symmetry.space_group_name_H-M   'P 1'
#
loop_
_entity.id
_entity.type
_entity.pdbx_description
1 polymer ?
#
loop_
_entity_poly.entity_id
_entity_poly.type
_entity_poly.pdbx_seq_one_letter_code
_entity_poly.pdbx_strand_id
1 'polypeptide(L)'
;MPGSRARLRSGQAAAPAGAPLAVKRAIWAANQLWRKPYIFGGGHKSFTDRGYDCSGTVSYALGAAGLLKSPISSSEFRNFGERGRGKWITIYARHGHTYAIIAGLRLDTTPYITAHDRWAPGWQATERVPAGGFEARHPVGL
;
A
#
# COMPACT_ATOMS: atom_id res chain seq x y z
N MET A 1 3.66 6.13 18.34
CA MET A 1 4.95 6.84 18.18
C MET A 1 4.68 8.32 18.00
N PRO A 2 5.39 9.23 18.69
CA PRO A 2 5.33 10.66 18.38
C PRO A 2 5.81 10.90 16.94
N GLY A 3 5.15 11.82 16.21
CA GLY A 3 5.51 12.18 14.83
C GLY A 3 4.48 11.74 13.77
N SER A 4 4.78 12.07 12.51
CA SER A 4 3.92 11.83 11.33
C SER A 4 4.33 10.61 10.49
N ARG A 5 5.38 9.88 10.89
CA ARG A 5 5.91 8.73 10.15
C ARG A 5 5.76 7.42 10.91
N ALA A 6 5.39 6.37 10.19
CA ALA A 6 5.41 4.99 10.67
C ALA A 6 6.85 4.47 10.71
N ARG A 7 7.10 3.50 11.60
CA ARG A 7 8.42 2.85 11.73
C ARG A 7 8.31 1.37 11.45
N LEU A 8 9.17 0.87 10.56
CA LEU A 8 9.29 -0.54 10.26
C LEU A 8 10.07 -1.24 11.40
N ARG A 9 9.49 -2.29 11.98
CA ARG A 9 10.12 -3.16 12.98
C ARG A 9 9.81 -4.61 12.62
N SER A 10 10.84 -5.41 12.37
CA SER A 10 10.71 -6.86 12.09
C SER A 10 9.68 -7.19 11.00
N GLY A 11 9.64 -6.41 9.92
CA GLY A 11 8.70 -6.62 8.80
C GLY A 11 7.29 -6.05 9.00
N GLN A 12 7.00 -5.47 10.17
CA GLN A 12 5.72 -4.82 10.47
C GLN A 12 5.87 -3.31 10.64
N ALA A 13 4.90 -2.55 10.14
CA ALA A 13 4.83 -1.11 10.31
C ALA A 13 4.11 -0.76 11.63
N ALA A 14 4.75 0.07 12.45
CA ALA A 14 4.15 0.68 13.62
C ALA A 14 3.57 2.06 13.26
N ALA A 15 2.25 2.20 13.39
CA ALA A 15 1.56 3.45 13.08
C ALA A 15 1.95 4.58 14.06
N PRO A 16 2.09 5.83 13.58
CA PRO A 16 2.28 6.98 14.45
C PRO A 16 1.04 7.26 15.31
N ALA A 17 1.24 7.85 16.48
CA ALA A 17 0.16 8.14 17.42
C ALA A 17 -0.77 9.24 16.88
N GLY A 18 -0.20 10.24 16.20
CA GLY A 18 -0.94 11.34 15.57
C GLY A 18 -1.57 11.00 14.21
N ALA A 19 -1.43 9.75 13.72
CA ALA A 19 -2.08 9.36 12.47
C ALA A 19 -3.61 9.30 12.62
N PRO A 20 -4.37 9.72 11.60
CA PRO A 20 -5.79 9.47 11.49
C PRO A 20 -6.12 7.99 11.64
N LEU A 21 -7.33 7.70 12.12
CA LEU A 21 -7.77 6.32 12.35
C LEU A 21 -7.71 5.48 11.06
N ALA A 22 -8.03 6.06 9.91
CA ALA A 22 -7.92 5.41 8.60
C ALA A 22 -6.48 4.93 8.31
N VAL A 23 -5.48 5.76 8.60
CA VAL A 23 -4.07 5.44 8.38
C VAL A 23 -3.62 4.32 9.32
N LYS A 24 -4.04 4.36 10.59
CA LYS A 24 -3.76 3.30 11.57
C LYS A 24 -4.36 1.96 11.12
N ARG A 25 -5.60 1.98 10.61
CA ARG A 25 -6.29 0.80 10.06
C ARG A 25 -5.58 0.27 8.81
N ALA A 26 -5.16 1.14 7.90
CA ALA A 26 -4.40 0.76 6.71
C ALA A 26 -3.11 0.03 7.09
N ILE A 27 -2.36 0.59 8.05
CA ILE A 27 -1.12 -0.01 8.54
C ILE A 27 -1.38 -1.38 9.18
N TRP A 28 -2.38 -1.46 10.04
CA TRP A 28 -2.75 -2.71 10.71
C TRP A 28 -3.13 -3.80 9.70
N ALA A 29 -3.92 -3.47 8.68
CA ALA A 29 -4.31 -4.41 7.63
C ALA A 29 -3.12 -4.86 6.79
N ALA A 30 -2.28 -3.94 6.35
CA ALA A 30 -1.10 -4.29 5.57
C ALA A 30 -0.08 -5.14 6.37
N ASN A 31 -0.01 -4.99 7.70
CA ASN A 31 0.76 -5.92 8.54
C ASN A 31 0.26 -7.38 8.46
N GLN A 32 -1.03 -7.60 8.22
CA GLN A 32 -1.59 -8.96 8.05
C GLN A 32 -1.14 -9.62 6.74
N LEU A 33 -0.66 -8.84 5.77
CA LEU A 33 -0.21 -9.34 4.48
C LEU A 33 1.26 -9.76 4.47
N TRP A 34 2.04 -9.44 5.51
CA TRP A 34 3.50 -9.67 5.58
C TRP A 34 3.95 -11.13 5.34
N ARG A 35 3.05 -12.11 5.50
CA ARG A 35 3.33 -13.54 5.24
C ARG A 35 2.48 -14.15 4.13
N LYS A 36 1.74 -13.34 3.38
CA LYS A 36 0.90 -13.80 2.27
C LYS A 36 1.74 -13.91 0.99
N PRO A 37 1.49 -14.92 0.14
CA PRO A 37 2.14 -15.02 -1.16
C PRO A 37 1.59 -13.96 -2.12
N TYR A 38 2.41 -13.54 -3.08
CA TYR A 38 1.90 -12.85 -4.26
C TYR A 38 1.18 -13.82 -5.18
N ILE A 39 -0.03 -13.46 -5.60
CA ILE A 39 -0.81 -14.19 -6.61
C ILE A 39 -1.32 -13.15 -7.59
N PHE A 40 -1.00 -13.32 -8.87
CA PHE A 40 -1.49 -12.44 -9.92
C PHE A 40 -3.03 -12.45 -9.97
N GLY A 41 -3.67 -11.27 -9.88
CA GLY A 41 -5.12 -11.14 -9.76
C GLY A 41 -5.68 -11.46 -8.37
N GLY A 42 -4.82 -11.79 -7.40
CA GLY A 42 -5.22 -12.08 -6.02
C GLY A 42 -5.73 -10.84 -5.29
N GLY A 43 -6.85 -10.97 -4.59
CA GLY A 43 -7.48 -9.88 -3.84
C GLY A 43 -8.40 -8.96 -4.66
N HIS A 44 -8.69 -9.28 -5.93
CA HIS A 44 -9.61 -8.48 -6.77
C HIS A 44 -11.07 -8.90 -6.65
N LYS A 45 -11.35 -10.19 -6.47
CA LYS A 45 -12.73 -10.69 -6.28
C LYS A 45 -13.29 -10.34 -4.89
N SER A 46 -12.41 -10.26 -3.89
CA SER A 46 -12.74 -9.95 -2.51
C SER A 46 -11.48 -9.44 -1.81
N PHE A 47 -11.66 -8.61 -0.78
CA PHE A 47 -10.56 -8.22 0.10
C PHE A 47 -9.92 -9.42 0.80
N THR A 48 -10.63 -10.54 0.98
CA THR A 48 -10.04 -11.73 1.61
C THR A 48 -9.67 -12.74 0.55
N ASP A 49 -8.37 -12.98 0.38
CA ASP A 49 -7.84 -13.96 -0.58
C ASP A 49 -6.61 -14.70 -0.01
N ARG A 50 -6.24 -15.79 -0.69
CA ARG A 50 -5.09 -16.64 -0.33
C ARG A 50 -3.75 -15.98 -0.67
N GLY A 51 -3.75 -15.02 -1.57
CA GLY A 51 -2.60 -14.19 -1.93
C GLY A 51 -3.04 -12.94 -2.66
N TYR A 52 -2.13 -11.97 -2.77
CA TYR A 52 -2.48 -10.62 -3.21
C TYR A 52 -1.50 -10.13 -4.27
N ASP A 53 -2.04 -9.53 -5.33
CA ASP A 53 -1.18 -8.80 -6.26
C ASP A 53 -0.85 -7.39 -5.76
N CYS A 54 -0.17 -6.60 -6.59
CA CYS A 54 0.24 -5.23 -6.24
C CYS A 54 -0.97 -4.34 -5.92
N SER A 55 -2.01 -4.38 -6.76
CA SER A 55 -3.26 -3.65 -6.59
C SER A 55 -4.16 -4.24 -5.52
N GLY A 56 -4.20 -5.55 -5.35
CA GLY A 56 -4.94 -6.24 -4.30
C GLY A 56 -4.36 -5.92 -2.92
N THR A 57 -3.03 -5.80 -2.81
CA THR A 57 -2.33 -5.41 -1.57
C THR A 57 -2.71 -3.99 -1.16
N VAL A 58 -2.62 -3.03 -2.08
CA VAL A 58 -3.02 -1.64 -1.82
C VAL A 58 -4.51 -1.53 -1.54
N SER A 59 -5.34 -2.24 -2.32
CA SER A 59 -6.79 -2.32 -2.12
C SER A 59 -7.16 -2.87 -0.75
N TYR A 60 -6.48 -3.91 -0.28
CA TYR A 60 -6.72 -4.49 1.04
C TYR A 60 -6.46 -3.50 2.17
N ALA A 61 -5.32 -2.81 2.12
CA ALA A 61 -4.97 -1.80 3.11
C ALA A 61 -5.98 -0.64 3.13
N LEU A 62 -6.38 -0.15 1.95
CA LEU A 62 -7.34 0.95 1.82
C LEU A 62 -8.78 0.53 2.15
N GLY A 63 -9.17 -0.70 1.82
CA GLY A 63 -10.47 -1.27 2.15
C GLY A 63 -10.65 -1.37 3.66
N ALA A 64 -9.65 -1.90 4.36
CA ALA A 64 -9.67 -1.95 5.83
C ALA A 64 -9.62 -0.55 6.48
N ALA A 65 -9.05 0.44 5.79
CA ALA A 65 -9.08 1.83 6.21
C ALA A 65 -10.44 2.51 6.01
N GLY A 66 -11.39 1.86 5.31
CA GLY A 66 -12.67 2.44 4.91
C GLY A 66 -12.56 3.44 3.76
N LEU A 67 -11.44 3.43 3.04
CA LEU A 67 -11.15 4.35 1.92
C LEU A 67 -11.53 3.76 0.57
N LEU A 68 -11.77 2.44 0.51
CA LEU A 68 -12.27 1.72 -0.66
C LEU A 68 -13.43 0.82 -0.26
N LYS A 69 -14.47 0.78 -1.10
CA LYS A 69 -15.63 -0.12 -0.92
C LYS A 69 -15.43 -1.48 -1.59
N SER A 70 -14.62 -1.52 -2.63
CA SER A 70 -14.28 -2.73 -3.38
C SER A 70 -12.80 -2.68 -3.80
N PRO A 71 -12.15 -3.84 -3.99
CA PRO A 71 -10.84 -3.88 -4.60
C PRO A 71 -10.86 -3.30 -6.01
N ILE A 72 -9.80 -2.59 -6.38
CA ILE A 72 -9.66 -2.00 -7.71
C ILE A 72 -8.28 -2.31 -8.29
N SER A 73 -8.18 -2.27 -9.62
CA SER A 73 -6.95 -2.54 -10.36
C SER A 73 -5.95 -1.38 -10.33
N SER A 74 -4.70 -1.65 -10.71
CA SER A 74 -3.66 -0.61 -10.84
C SER A 74 -4.04 0.49 -11.82
N SER A 75 -4.83 0.17 -12.85
CA SER A 75 -5.33 1.14 -13.83
C SER A 75 -6.41 2.04 -13.22
N GLU A 76 -7.32 1.48 -12.43
CA GLU A 76 -8.35 2.25 -11.73
C GLU A 76 -7.76 3.13 -10.62
N PHE A 77 -6.70 2.67 -9.95
CA PHE A 77 -5.97 3.48 -8.99
C PHE A 77 -5.43 4.77 -9.59
N ARG A 78 -5.21 4.85 -10.91
CA ARG A 78 -4.83 6.09 -11.59
C ARG A 78 -5.94 7.14 -11.55
N ASN A 79 -7.19 6.77 -11.32
CA ASN A 79 -8.31 7.71 -11.18
C ASN A 79 -8.87 7.77 -9.75
N PHE A 80 -8.21 7.11 -8.81
CA PHE A 80 -8.63 7.08 -7.41
C PHE A 80 -8.27 8.38 -6.69
N GLY A 81 -9.23 8.93 -5.94
CA GLY A 81 -9.03 10.11 -5.09
C GLY A 81 -8.50 11.33 -5.86
N GLU A 82 -7.65 12.11 -5.20
CA GLU A 82 -7.08 13.33 -5.77
C GLU A 82 -5.66 13.13 -6.33
N ARG A 83 -5.29 13.99 -7.28
CA ARG A 83 -3.95 13.99 -7.89
C ARG A 83 -2.91 14.51 -6.89
N GLY A 84 -1.73 13.90 -6.91
CA GLY A 84 -0.58 14.35 -6.13
C GLY A 84 -0.33 13.51 -4.88
N ARG A 85 0.66 13.96 -4.10
CA ARG A 85 1.12 13.29 -2.89
C ARG A 85 0.22 13.68 -1.72
N GLY A 86 -0.40 12.70 -1.08
CA GLY A 86 -1.17 12.90 0.15
C GLY A 86 -0.25 13.04 1.36
N LYS A 87 -0.78 13.61 2.44
CA LYS A 87 0.01 13.85 3.66
C LYS A 87 0.31 12.56 4.42
N TRP A 88 -0.66 11.64 4.43
CA TRP A 88 -0.52 10.35 5.10
C TRP A 88 -0.43 9.17 4.15
N ILE A 89 -1.20 9.18 3.07
CA ILE A 89 -1.25 8.07 2.12
C ILE A 89 -1.02 8.62 0.73
N THR A 90 -0.03 8.09 0.03
CA THR A 90 0.17 8.36 -1.39
C THR A 90 0.22 7.03 -2.13
N ILE A 91 -0.66 6.84 -3.09
CA ILE A 91 -0.71 5.69 -3.98
C ILE A 91 0.02 6.09 -5.26
N TYR A 92 0.95 5.26 -5.69
CA TYR A 92 1.61 5.40 -6.98
C TYR A 92 1.05 4.33 -7.90
N ALA A 93 0.43 4.75 -8.98
CA ALA A 93 -0.24 3.86 -9.92
C ALA A 93 0.29 4.06 -11.34
N ARG A 94 0.51 2.96 -12.05
CA ARG A 94 0.79 2.94 -13.50
C ARG A 94 0.16 1.70 -14.13
N HIS A 95 0.20 1.61 -15.45
CA HIS A 95 -0.16 0.37 -16.14
C HIS A 95 0.73 -0.79 -15.67
N GLY A 96 0.11 -1.81 -15.07
CA GLY A 96 0.76 -3.05 -14.63
C GLY A 96 1.45 -2.99 -13.27
N HIS A 97 1.45 -1.86 -12.55
CA HIS A 97 2.01 -1.83 -11.19
C HIS A 97 1.41 -0.72 -10.32
N THR A 98 1.21 -1.01 -9.04
CA THR A 98 0.87 -0.01 -8.04
C THR A 98 1.47 -0.33 -6.68
N TYR A 99 1.81 0.71 -5.93
CA TYR A 99 2.28 0.62 -4.55
C TYR A 99 1.80 1.83 -3.76
N ALA A 100 1.85 1.75 -2.43
CA ALA A 100 1.42 2.85 -1.57
C ALA A 100 2.53 3.27 -0.61
N ILE A 101 2.61 4.56 -0.31
CA ILE A 101 3.36 5.13 0.80
C ILE A 101 2.34 5.46 1.88
N ILE A 102 2.41 4.79 3.03
CA ILE A 102 1.49 4.99 4.15
C ILE A 102 2.32 5.42 5.36
N ALA A 103 2.06 6.63 5.84
CA ALA A 103 2.83 7.32 6.88
C ALA A 103 4.35 7.25 6.61
N GLY A 104 4.76 7.41 5.36
CA GLY A 104 6.18 7.39 4.97
C GLY A 104 6.83 6.01 4.84
N LEU A 105 6.09 4.91 5.01
CA LEU A 105 6.57 3.55 4.69
C LEU A 105 5.97 3.08 3.38
N ARG A 106 6.78 2.40 2.56
CA ARG A 106 6.33 1.83 1.29
C ARG A 106 5.72 0.46 1.52
N LEU A 107 4.48 0.28 1.08
CA LEU A 107 3.80 -0.99 0.94
C LEU A 107 3.85 -1.39 -0.54
N ASP A 108 4.61 -2.45 -0.84
CA ASP A 108 4.83 -2.92 -2.20
C ASP A 108 4.92 -4.45 -2.23
N THR A 109 4.65 -5.04 -3.38
CA THR A 109 4.78 -6.48 -3.62
C THR A 109 6.05 -6.85 -4.38
N THR A 110 6.77 -5.87 -4.93
CA THR A 110 8.00 -6.08 -5.68
C THR A 110 9.21 -6.23 -4.75
N PRO A 111 10.08 -7.24 -4.98
CA PRO A 111 11.28 -7.43 -4.20
C PRO A 111 12.25 -6.25 -4.40
N TYR A 112 12.85 -5.80 -3.30
CA TYR A 112 13.81 -4.67 -3.31
C TYR A 112 15.19 -5.05 -2.77
N ILE A 113 15.29 -6.05 -1.89
CA ILE A 113 16.54 -6.34 -1.17
C ILE A 113 17.43 -7.31 -1.95
N THR A 114 16.85 -8.28 -2.66
CA THR A 114 17.58 -9.10 -3.63
C THR A 114 16.70 -9.38 -4.85
N ALA A 115 17.29 -9.41 -6.05
CA ALA A 115 16.59 -9.78 -7.28
C ALA A 115 16.07 -11.24 -7.29
N HIS A 116 16.38 -12.01 -6.25
CA HIS A 116 15.99 -13.41 -6.04
C HIS A 116 14.80 -13.60 -5.09
N ASP A 117 14.31 -12.54 -4.42
CA ASP A 117 13.16 -12.64 -3.53
C ASP A 117 11.85 -12.76 -4.31
N ARG A 118 10.98 -13.68 -3.87
CA ARG A 118 9.66 -13.87 -4.47
C ARG A 118 8.83 -12.60 -4.27
N TRP A 119 8.01 -12.27 -5.25
CA TRP A 119 7.04 -11.18 -5.12
C TRP A 119 6.15 -11.51 -3.92
N ALA A 120 6.02 -10.57 -3.00
CA ALA A 120 5.26 -10.74 -1.77
C ALA A 120 4.90 -9.37 -1.17
N PRO A 121 3.67 -9.17 -0.69
CA PRO A 121 3.29 -7.97 0.03
C PRO A 121 4.18 -7.71 1.24
N GLY A 122 4.81 -6.55 1.29
CA GLY A 122 5.70 -6.21 2.40
C GLY A 122 5.94 -4.72 2.57
N TRP A 123 6.33 -4.36 3.79
CA TRP A 123 6.75 -3.02 4.13
C TRP A 123 8.23 -2.82 3.82
N GLN A 124 8.54 -1.67 3.24
CA GLN A 124 9.88 -1.24 2.87
C GLN A 124 10.14 0.15 3.43
N ALA A 125 11.31 0.34 4.06
CA ALA A 125 11.73 1.62 4.61
C ALA A 125 12.27 2.59 3.55
N THR A 126 12.54 2.10 2.33
CA THR A 126 13.11 2.88 1.25
C THR A 126 12.03 3.60 0.46
N GLU A 127 12.22 4.91 0.29
CA GLU A 127 11.43 5.70 -0.64
C GLU A 127 11.95 5.38 -2.05
N ARG A 128 11.21 4.56 -2.80
CA ARG A 128 11.51 4.37 -4.22
C ARG A 128 11.15 5.68 -4.92
N VAL A 129 12.14 6.34 -5.54
CA VAL A 129 11.82 7.37 -6.53
C VAL A 129 10.98 6.67 -7.61
N PRO A 130 9.73 7.11 -7.88
CA PRO A 130 8.91 6.47 -8.88
C PRO A 130 9.66 6.49 -10.21
N ALA A 131 10.15 5.32 -10.66
CA ALA A 131 10.71 5.18 -11.99
C ALA A 131 9.64 5.61 -13.00
N GLY A 132 9.99 6.53 -13.89
CA GLY A 132 9.06 7.38 -14.66
C GLY A 132 7.74 6.73 -15.09
N GLY A 133 6.64 7.46 -14.90
CA GLY A 133 5.29 7.05 -15.34
C GLY A 133 4.32 6.63 -14.24
N PHE A 134 4.67 6.76 -12.96
CA PHE A 134 3.68 6.61 -11.87
C PHE A 134 2.91 7.91 -11.65
N GLU A 135 1.59 7.77 -11.58
CA GLU A 135 0.70 8.82 -11.13
C GLU A 135 0.54 8.74 -9.62
N ALA A 136 0.92 9.81 -8.92
CA ALA A 136 0.65 9.96 -7.50
C ALA A 136 -0.83 10.31 -7.29
N ARG A 137 -1.48 9.54 -6.42
CA ARG A 137 -2.88 9.68 -6.03
C ARG A 137 -3.00 9.58 -4.52
N HIS A 138 -4.02 10.19 -3.94
CA HIS A 138 -4.25 10.06 -2.51
C HIS A 138 -5.74 10.08 -2.16
N PRO A 139 -6.13 9.43 -1.05
CA PRO A 139 -7.50 9.51 -0.55
C PRO A 139 -7.84 10.94 -0.12
N VAL A 140 -9.01 11.42 -0.50
CA VAL A 140 -9.48 12.77 -0.15
C VAL A 140 -9.65 12.90 1.36
N GLY A 141 -9.16 14.01 1.92
CA GLY A 141 -9.26 14.29 3.36
C GLY A 141 -8.14 13.68 4.23
N LEU A 142 -7.05 13.18 3.63
CA LEU A 142 -5.88 12.64 4.33
C LEU A 142 -4.55 13.32 3.98
#